data_AF-A0A328YRN3-F1
#
_entry.id   AF-A0A328YRN3-F1
#
_cell.length_a   1.000
_cell.length_b   1.000
_cell.length_c   1.000
_cell.angle_alpha   90.00
_cell.angle_beta   90.00
_cell.angle_gamma   90.00
#
_symmetry.space_group_name_H-M   'P 1'
#
loop_
_entity.id
_entity.type
_entity.pdbx_description
1 polymer ?
#
loop_
_entity_poly.entity_id
_entity_poly.type
_entity_poly.pdbx_seq_one_letter_code
_entity_poly.pdbx_strand_id
1 'polypeptide(L)'
;MNAPLNESGSESALPAAQAMFEGERLPFPPVPAPLAAALQQQGPGWFATRPVASSPYGFDHFLAEVEAHPDLPDYAVVGFDGHGTNSWAVHFYLVGPGIALFIQLPWGGAYLEPEPARAEIADLFAWAEALLTRVRLAEAARKIPQGMRLQVAASRFGHAGWRWLGAGQDVATVPWNPSGGMKAAMLQELDDVIAGRRLLLTAVA
;
A
#
# COMPACT_ATOMS: atom_id res chain seq x y z
N MET A 1 -39.79 21.43 15.76
CA MET A 1 -39.37 21.36 14.34
C MET A 1 -38.08 20.58 14.33
N ASN A 2 -38.13 19.28 14.05
CA ASN A 2 -36.95 18.43 13.96
C ASN A 2 -36.50 18.41 12.50
N ALA A 3 -35.30 18.93 12.23
CA ALA A 3 -34.64 18.72 10.95
C ALA A 3 -34.27 17.24 10.81
N PRO A 4 -34.45 16.61 9.64
CA PRO A 4 -33.96 15.26 9.43
C PRO A 4 -32.44 15.29 9.32
N LEU A 5 -31.78 14.42 10.08
CA LEU A 5 -30.39 14.03 9.88
C LEU A 5 -30.29 13.44 8.47
N ASN A 6 -29.62 14.18 7.59
CA ASN A 6 -29.21 13.68 6.28
C ASN A 6 -28.13 12.63 6.54
N GLU A 7 -28.52 11.35 6.68
CA GLU A 7 -27.61 10.24 6.47
C GLU A 7 -27.29 10.20 4.98
N SER A 8 -26.35 11.03 4.55
CA SER A 8 -25.71 10.88 3.25
C SER A 8 -24.92 9.57 3.31
N GLY A 9 -25.56 8.48 2.88
CA GLY A 9 -24.86 7.28 2.49
C GLY A 9 -23.87 7.68 1.40
N SER A 10 -22.61 7.88 1.79
CA SER A 10 -21.57 8.29 0.86
C SER A 10 -21.41 7.16 -0.15
N GLU A 11 -21.85 7.43 -1.37
CA GLU A 11 -21.73 6.47 -2.46
C GLU A 11 -20.24 6.11 -2.62
N SER A 12 -19.94 4.82 -2.76
CA SER A 12 -18.54 4.37 -2.87
C SER A 12 -17.90 5.02 -4.10
N ALA A 13 -16.72 5.60 -3.94
CA ALA A 13 -15.99 6.19 -5.05
C ALA A 13 -15.25 5.13 -5.91
N LEU A 14 -15.44 3.83 -5.62
CA LEU A 14 -14.78 2.73 -6.31
C LEU A 14 -15.01 2.75 -7.84
N PRO A 15 -16.23 2.94 -8.39
CA PRO A 15 -16.41 2.98 -9.84
C PRO A 15 -15.63 4.11 -10.50
N ALA A 16 -15.56 5.28 -9.86
CA ALA A 16 -14.79 6.42 -10.36
C ALA A 16 -13.28 6.14 -10.31
N ALA A 17 -12.80 5.51 -9.24
CA ALA A 17 -11.41 5.10 -9.14
C ALA A 17 -11.05 4.04 -10.21
N GLN A 18 -11.90 3.04 -10.43
CA GLN A 18 -11.69 2.03 -11.46
C GLN A 18 -11.67 2.62 -12.87
N ALA A 19 -12.64 3.48 -13.19
CA ALA A 19 -12.70 4.18 -14.48
C ALA A 19 -11.45 5.04 -14.73
N MET A 20 -10.87 5.63 -13.69
CA MET A 20 -9.63 6.40 -13.80
C MET A 20 -8.44 5.51 -14.21
N PHE A 21 -8.24 4.36 -13.56
CA PHE A 21 -7.18 3.41 -13.95
C PHE A 21 -7.43 2.82 -15.34
N GLU A 22 -8.68 2.51 -15.68
CA GLU A 22 -9.07 2.01 -17.00
C GLU A 22 -8.78 3.03 -18.11
N GLY A 23 -9.10 4.32 -17.88
CA GLY A 23 -8.76 5.41 -18.80
C GLY A 23 -7.26 5.49 -19.08
N GLU A 24 -6.45 5.13 -18.10
CA GLU A 24 -5.00 5.04 -18.21
C GLU A 24 -4.49 3.69 -18.73
N ARG A 25 -5.38 2.80 -19.18
CA ARG A 25 -5.09 1.43 -19.61
C ARG A 25 -4.21 0.69 -18.59
N LEU A 26 -4.49 0.91 -17.30
CA LEU A 26 -3.84 0.26 -16.18
C LEU A 26 -4.83 -0.67 -15.47
N PRO A 27 -4.38 -1.80 -14.93
CA PRO A 27 -5.21 -2.56 -14.01
C PRO A 27 -5.46 -1.74 -12.74
N PHE A 28 -6.63 -1.94 -12.12
CA PHE A 28 -6.88 -1.39 -10.79
C PHE A 28 -5.96 -2.10 -9.76
N PRO A 29 -5.40 -1.38 -8.76
CA PRO A 29 -4.57 -2.02 -7.74
C PRO A 29 -5.35 -3.09 -6.95
N PRO A 30 -4.67 -4.10 -6.39
CA PRO A 30 -5.29 -5.21 -5.66
C PRO A 30 -5.77 -4.79 -4.25
N VAL A 31 -6.70 -3.84 -4.18
CA VAL A 31 -7.29 -3.34 -2.93
C VAL A 31 -8.28 -4.39 -2.39
N PRO A 32 -8.16 -4.82 -1.11
CA PRO A 32 -9.13 -5.73 -0.49
C PRO A 32 -10.56 -5.17 -0.57
N ALA A 33 -11.55 -6.04 -0.86
CA ALA A 33 -12.93 -5.63 -1.12
C ALA A 33 -13.56 -4.70 -0.05
N PRO A 34 -13.36 -4.90 1.27
CA PRO A 34 -13.89 -3.97 2.28
C PRO A 34 -13.32 -2.56 2.15
N LEU A 35 -12.01 -2.44 1.88
CA LEU A 35 -11.34 -1.16 1.68
C LEU A 35 -11.71 -0.53 0.34
N ALA A 36 -11.84 -1.34 -0.71
CA ALA A 36 -12.29 -0.87 -2.01
C ALA A 36 -13.69 -0.23 -1.92
N ALA A 37 -14.62 -0.88 -1.21
CA ALA A 37 -15.96 -0.34 -0.98
C ALA A 37 -15.96 0.96 -0.16
N ALA A 38 -14.98 1.13 0.74
CA ALA A 38 -14.84 2.31 1.60
C ALA A 38 -14.10 3.49 0.92
N LEU A 39 -13.61 3.34 -0.31
CA LEU A 39 -12.90 4.43 -1.00
C LEU A 39 -13.79 5.66 -1.17
N GLN A 40 -13.22 6.82 -0.87
CA GLN A 40 -13.80 8.13 -1.06
C GLN A 40 -12.81 9.02 -1.79
N GLN A 41 -13.30 9.87 -2.69
CA GLN A 41 -12.44 10.81 -3.40
C GLN A 41 -11.87 11.85 -2.42
N GLN A 42 -10.56 12.07 -2.48
CA GLN A 42 -9.87 13.03 -1.61
C GLN A 42 -9.30 14.22 -2.40
N GLY A 43 -8.96 13.99 -3.68
CA GLY A 43 -8.45 15.01 -4.59
C GLY A 43 -8.81 14.72 -6.04
N PRO A 44 -8.33 15.54 -7.00
CA PRO A 44 -8.69 15.42 -8.41
C PRO A 44 -8.36 14.06 -9.04
N GLY A 45 -7.30 13.40 -8.56
CA GLY A 45 -6.76 12.17 -9.16
C GLY A 45 -6.64 10.99 -8.20
N TRP A 46 -7.10 11.09 -6.94
CA TRP A 46 -6.84 10.04 -5.96
C TRP A 46 -7.92 9.91 -4.87
N PHE A 47 -7.94 8.72 -4.30
CA PHE A 47 -8.97 8.20 -3.41
C PHE A 47 -8.33 7.58 -2.18
N ALA A 48 -9.01 7.64 -1.05
CA ALA A 48 -8.59 6.97 0.17
C ALA A 48 -9.79 6.49 0.98
N THR A 49 -9.58 5.51 1.85
CA THR A 49 -10.63 4.99 2.75
C THR A 49 -10.80 5.83 4.02
N ARG A 50 -9.91 6.80 4.25
CA ARG A 50 -9.98 7.78 5.33
C ARG A 50 -9.42 9.12 4.87
N PRO A 51 -9.76 10.23 5.53
CA PRO A 51 -9.03 11.49 5.38
C PRO A 51 -7.55 11.29 5.70
N VAL A 52 -6.68 11.83 4.86
CA VAL A 52 -5.22 11.78 5.06
C VAL A 52 -4.66 13.20 5.13
N ALA A 53 -3.62 13.39 5.95
CA ALA A 53 -3.04 14.70 6.23
C ALA A 53 -2.05 15.18 5.16
N SER A 54 -1.61 14.29 4.27
CA SER A 54 -0.68 14.58 3.18
C SER A 54 -1.19 13.99 1.88
N SER A 55 -0.86 14.62 0.75
CA SER A 55 -1.14 14.03 -0.55
C SER A 55 -0.30 12.76 -0.73
N PRO A 56 -0.73 11.81 -1.58
CA PRO A 56 0.03 10.58 -1.86
C PRO A 56 1.48 10.85 -2.25
N TYR A 57 1.80 12.00 -2.84
CA TYR A 57 3.18 12.37 -3.18
C TYR A 57 4.11 12.52 -1.97
N GLY A 58 3.57 12.83 -0.79
CA GLY A 58 4.29 12.87 0.48
C GLY A 58 4.62 11.49 1.03
N PHE A 59 5.32 10.65 0.25
CA PHE A 59 5.58 9.24 0.53
C PHE A 59 6.11 8.96 1.95
N ASP A 60 7.10 9.74 2.40
CA ASP A 60 7.72 9.58 3.71
C ASP A 60 6.75 9.83 4.87
N HIS A 61 5.70 10.62 4.67
CA HIS A 61 4.66 10.83 5.68
C HIS A 61 3.94 9.53 6.02
N PHE A 62 3.62 8.73 4.99
CA PHE A 62 2.92 7.46 5.17
C PHE A 62 3.82 6.37 5.75
N LEU A 63 5.11 6.35 5.37
CA LEU A 63 6.09 5.46 5.99
C LEU A 63 6.25 5.77 7.48
N ALA A 64 6.46 7.04 7.81
CA ALA A 64 6.61 7.48 9.20
C ALA A 64 5.35 7.24 10.04
N GLU A 65 4.16 7.37 9.45
CA GLU A 65 2.90 7.10 10.16
C GLU A 65 2.80 5.64 10.62
N VAL A 66 3.15 4.68 9.75
CA VAL A 66 3.15 3.24 10.11
C VAL A 66 4.20 2.92 11.17
N GLU A 67 5.32 3.62 11.15
CA GLU A 67 6.40 3.47 12.13
C GLU A 67 6.02 4.03 13.50
N ALA A 68 5.32 5.16 13.53
CA ALA A 68 4.86 5.81 14.75
C ALA A 68 3.62 5.15 15.36
N HIS A 69 2.78 4.50 14.55
CA HIS A 69 1.49 3.96 14.96
C HIS A 69 1.39 2.46 14.62
N PRO A 70 1.90 1.56 15.48
CA PRO A 70 1.83 0.12 15.24
C PRO A 70 0.39 -0.42 15.25
N ASP A 71 -0.55 0.32 15.83
CA ASP A 71 -1.99 0.06 15.90
C ASP A 71 -2.81 0.81 14.83
N LEU A 72 -2.14 1.38 13.82
CA LEU A 72 -2.80 2.15 12.76
C LEU A 72 -3.91 1.32 12.10
N PRO A 73 -5.16 1.86 12.02
CA PRO A 73 -6.27 1.18 11.38
C PRO A 73 -6.01 0.89 9.91
N ASP A 74 -6.70 -0.12 9.38
CA ASP A 74 -6.61 -0.48 7.98
C ASP A 74 -7.03 0.68 7.09
N TYR A 75 -6.24 0.94 6.04
CA TYR A 75 -6.62 1.91 5.03
C TYR A 75 -6.00 1.61 3.67
N ALA A 76 -6.60 2.17 2.64
CA ALA A 76 -6.02 2.21 1.30
C ALA A 76 -5.98 3.65 0.78
N VAL A 77 -4.96 3.93 -0.03
CA VAL A 77 -4.84 5.14 -0.86
C VAL A 77 -4.50 4.69 -2.27
N VAL A 78 -5.27 5.14 -3.27
CA VAL A 78 -5.04 4.80 -4.68
C VAL A 78 -5.22 6.01 -5.56
N GLY A 79 -4.49 6.06 -6.66
CA GLY A 79 -4.72 7.01 -7.74
C GLY A 79 -3.43 7.62 -8.27
N PHE A 80 -3.58 8.79 -8.84
CA PHE A 80 -2.54 9.53 -9.52
C PHE A 80 -2.41 10.90 -8.88
N ASP A 81 -1.18 11.29 -8.58
CA ASP A 81 -0.90 12.58 -7.96
C ASP A 81 0.45 13.12 -8.43
N GLY A 82 0.65 14.44 -8.30
CA GLY A 82 1.80 15.09 -8.90
C GLY A 82 1.80 16.61 -8.88
N HIS A 83 2.99 17.19 -9.04
CA HIS A 83 3.19 18.64 -9.10
C HIS A 83 3.84 19.05 -10.44
N GLY A 84 3.11 19.85 -11.24
CA GLY A 84 3.63 20.42 -12.49
C GLY A 84 3.77 19.40 -13.63
N THR A 85 4.52 19.75 -14.68
CA THR A 85 4.60 18.98 -15.94
C THR A 85 5.47 17.73 -15.90
N ASN A 86 6.24 17.50 -14.82
CA ASN A 86 7.33 16.50 -14.78
C ASN A 86 7.27 15.50 -13.61
N SER A 87 6.32 15.63 -12.69
CA SER A 87 6.28 14.83 -11.46
C SER A 87 4.92 14.18 -11.29
N TRP A 88 4.67 13.12 -12.06
CA TRP A 88 3.40 12.39 -12.07
C TRP A 88 3.67 10.95 -11.62
N ALA A 89 2.91 10.48 -10.63
CA ALA A 89 3.08 9.14 -10.09
C ALA A 89 1.74 8.43 -9.94
N VAL A 90 1.78 7.11 -10.10
CA VAL A 90 0.72 6.22 -9.63
C VAL A 90 1.04 5.79 -8.21
N HIS A 91 0.02 5.79 -7.37
CA HIS A 91 0.09 5.48 -5.95
C HIS A 91 -0.82 4.29 -5.62
N PHE A 92 -0.28 3.35 -4.86
CA PHE A 92 -1.07 2.32 -4.19
C PHE A 92 -0.48 2.08 -2.81
N TYR A 93 -1.14 2.62 -1.78
CA TYR A 93 -0.82 2.41 -0.38
C TYR A 93 -1.89 1.54 0.25
N LEU A 94 -1.46 0.52 0.98
CA LEU A 94 -2.34 -0.40 1.68
C LEU A 94 -1.73 -0.70 3.04
N VAL A 95 -2.44 -0.31 4.08
CA VAL A 95 -2.15 -0.72 5.45
C VAL A 95 -3.26 -1.63 5.90
N GLY A 96 -2.89 -2.80 6.38
CA GLY A 96 -3.83 -3.80 6.86
C GLY A 96 -3.18 -4.80 7.80
N PRO A 97 -3.92 -5.86 8.17
CA PRO A 97 -3.38 -6.95 8.96
C PRO A 97 -2.14 -7.55 8.27
N GLY A 98 -1.06 -7.70 9.03
CA GLY A 98 0.19 -8.32 8.58
C GLY A 98 1.01 -7.54 7.55
N ILE A 99 0.56 -6.39 7.03
CA ILE A 99 1.26 -5.65 5.97
C ILE A 99 1.02 -4.14 5.99
N ALA A 100 2.05 -3.39 5.62
CA ALA A 100 1.97 -1.99 5.19
C ALA A 100 2.76 -1.83 3.88
N LEU A 101 2.04 -1.80 2.76
CA LEU A 101 2.56 -1.77 1.40
C LEU A 101 2.41 -0.38 0.81
N PHE A 102 3.52 0.19 0.33
CA PHE A 102 3.56 1.50 -0.30
C PHE A 102 4.20 1.41 -1.68
N ILE A 103 3.41 1.65 -2.73
CA ILE A 103 3.85 1.66 -4.11
C ILE A 103 3.75 3.07 -4.67
N GLN A 104 4.85 3.59 -5.20
CA GLN A 104 4.92 4.89 -5.86
C GLN A 104 5.79 4.79 -7.12
N LEU A 105 5.15 4.76 -8.29
CA LEU A 105 5.86 4.62 -9.57
C LEU A 105 5.62 5.83 -10.47
N PRO A 106 6.62 6.28 -11.24
CA PRO A 106 6.42 7.27 -12.30
C PRO A 106 5.32 6.83 -13.23
N TRP A 107 4.37 7.73 -13.46
CA TRP A 107 3.26 7.55 -14.37
C TRP A 107 3.15 8.80 -15.23
N GLY A 108 3.74 8.76 -16.42
CA GLY A 108 3.81 9.89 -17.34
C GLY A 108 5.00 10.84 -17.12
N GLY A 109 5.00 11.95 -17.87
CA GLY A 109 6.09 12.93 -17.96
C GLY A 109 6.66 13.01 -19.38
N ALA A 110 7.22 14.17 -19.75
CA ALA A 110 7.71 14.44 -21.12
C ALA A 110 8.79 13.47 -21.63
N TYR A 111 9.36 12.66 -20.75
CA TYR A 111 10.49 11.76 -21.01
C TYR A 111 10.16 10.28 -20.73
N LEU A 112 8.92 9.94 -20.39
CA LEU A 112 8.53 8.57 -20.08
C LEU A 112 7.75 7.95 -21.24
N GLU A 113 8.27 6.85 -21.79
CA GLU A 113 7.55 6.05 -22.76
C GLU A 113 6.31 5.41 -22.10
N PRO A 114 5.08 5.63 -22.60
CA PRO A 114 3.87 5.21 -21.91
C PRO A 114 3.71 3.69 -21.75
N GLU A 115 4.14 2.89 -22.74
CA GLU A 115 3.94 1.43 -22.71
C GLU A 115 4.85 0.72 -21.70
N PRO A 116 6.19 0.96 -21.66
CA PRO A 116 7.05 0.36 -20.64
C PRO A 116 6.62 0.72 -19.21
N ALA A 117 6.18 1.96 -18.98
CA ALA A 117 5.69 2.39 -17.68
C ALA A 117 4.42 1.63 -17.26
N ARG A 118 3.45 1.48 -18.19
CA ARG A 118 2.21 0.73 -17.92
C ARG A 118 2.49 -0.74 -17.63
N ALA A 119 3.37 -1.37 -18.42
CA ALA A 119 3.76 -2.76 -18.21
C ALA A 119 4.39 -2.95 -16.82
N GLU A 120 5.28 -2.04 -16.41
CA GLU A 120 5.88 -2.11 -15.09
C GLU A 120 4.87 -1.93 -13.95
N ILE A 121 3.96 -0.95 -14.07
CA ILE A 121 2.91 -0.73 -13.07
C ILE A 121 2.03 -1.99 -12.95
N ALA A 122 1.63 -2.57 -14.07
CA ALA A 122 0.84 -3.80 -14.11
C ALA A 122 1.58 -4.98 -13.47
N ASP A 123 2.87 -5.17 -13.79
CA ASP A 123 3.72 -6.20 -13.19
C ASP A 123 3.85 -6.03 -11.68
N LEU A 124 3.97 -4.78 -11.21
CA LEU A 124 4.08 -4.49 -9.79
C LEU A 124 2.75 -4.72 -9.06
N PHE A 125 1.61 -4.43 -9.69
CA PHE A 125 0.29 -4.75 -9.12
C PHE A 125 0.03 -6.26 -9.07
N ALA A 126 0.43 -7.00 -10.11
CA ALA A 126 0.35 -8.46 -10.10
C ALA A 126 1.23 -9.07 -8.99
N TRP A 127 2.43 -8.53 -8.79
CA TRP A 127 3.30 -8.90 -7.68
C TRP A 127 2.66 -8.55 -6.31
N ALA A 128 2.04 -7.38 -6.18
CA ALA A 128 1.35 -6.97 -4.96
C ALA A 128 0.19 -7.93 -4.63
N GLU A 129 -0.62 -8.35 -5.59
CA GLU A 129 -1.68 -9.35 -5.38
C GLU A 129 -1.09 -10.68 -4.85
N ALA A 130 0.02 -11.14 -5.44
CA ALA A 130 0.70 -12.36 -5.01
C ALA A 130 1.28 -12.25 -3.59
N LEU A 131 1.78 -11.07 -3.22
CA LEU A 131 2.26 -10.76 -1.87
C LEU A 131 1.10 -10.76 -0.87
N LEU A 132 0.02 -10.03 -1.17
CA LEU A 132 -1.17 -9.91 -0.32
C LEU A 132 -1.87 -11.24 -0.11
N THR A 133 -1.87 -12.11 -1.13
CA THR A 133 -2.39 -13.48 -1.01
C THR A 133 -1.57 -14.27 0.02
N ARG A 134 -0.24 -14.19 -0.02
CA ARG A 134 0.63 -14.89 0.94
C ARG A 134 0.52 -14.34 2.36
N VAL A 135 0.41 -13.03 2.51
CA VAL A 135 0.13 -12.41 3.83
C VAL A 135 -1.17 -12.98 4.39
N ARG A 136 -2.27 -12.93 3.63
CA ARG A 136 -3.56 -13.51 4.05
C ARG A 136 -3.46 -14.98 4.45
N LEU A 137 -2.70 -15.79 3.71
CA LEU A 137 -2.47 -17.20 4.06
C LEU A 137 -1.68 -17.36 5.37
N ALA A 138 -0.62 -16.57 5.56
CA ALA A 138 0.18 -16.58 6.78
C ALA A 138 -0.63 -16.13 7.99
N GLU A 139 -1.49 -15.12 7.84
CA GLU A 139 -2.41 -14.65 8.88
C GLU A 139 -3.47 -15.67 9.25
N ALA A 140 -4.12 -16.29 8.26
CA ALA A 140 -5.10 -17.35 8.48
C ALA A 140 -4.49 -18.54 9.23
N ALA A 141 -3.21 -18.83 8.98
CA ALA A 141 -2.42 -19.85 9.67
C ALA A 141 -1.82 -19.37 11.01
N ARG A 142 -2.09 -18.12 11.44
CA ARG A 142 -1.53 -17.46 12.64
C ARG A 142 0.00 -17.50 12.70
N LYS A 143 0.66 -17.36 11.54
CA LYS A 143 2.11 -17.34 11.39
C LYS A 143 2.71 -15.94 11.49
N ILE A 144 1.89 -14.91 11.32
CA ILE A 144 2.26 -13.52 11.61
C ILE A 144 1.72 -13.18 13.01
N PRO A 145 2.59 -12.85 13.98
CA PRO A 145 2.16 -12.42 15.29
C PRO A 145 1.26 -11.19 15.25
N GLN A 146 0.34 -11.08 16.19
CA GLN A 146 -0.53 -9.91 16.31
C GLN A 146 0.31 -8.64 16.52
N GLY A 147 -0.04 -7.56 15.82
CA GLY A 147 0.70 -6.30 15.87
C GLY A 147 2.02 -6.31 15.09
N MET A 148 2.33 -7.40 14.38
CA MET A 148 3.46 -7.47 13.47
C MET A 148 2.99 -7.27 12.03
N ARG A 149 3.74 -6.48 11.27
CA ARG A 149 3.45 -6.14 9.87
C ARG A 149 4.72 -6.13 9.03
N LEU A 150 4.61 -6.60 7.80
CA LEU A 150 5.62 -6.43 6.77
C LEU A 150 5.50 -5.01 6.21
N GLN A 151 6.42 -4.10 6.55
CA GLN A 151 6.51 -2.78 5.93
C GLN A 151 7.26 -2.90 4.61
N VAL A 152 6.69 -2.37 3.53
CA VAL A 152 7.24 -2.45 2.18
C VAL A 152 7.13 -1.10 1.50
N ALA A 153 8.25 -0.59 1.00
CA ALA A 153 8.31 0.58 0.13
C ALA A 153 8.83 0.17 -1.24
N ALA A 154 8.00 0.31 -2.28
CA ALA A 154 8.34 0.12 -3.67
C ALA A 154 8.19 1.47 -4.39
N SER A 155 9.22 2.31 -4.28
CA SER A 155 9.27 3.62 -4.94
C SER A 155 10.43 3.72 -5.91
N ARG A 156 10.22 4.45 -7.02
CA ARG A 156 11.29 4.90 -7.93
C ARG A 156 11.72 6.34 -7.70
N PHE A 157 11.10 7.03 -6.74
CA PHE A 157 11.42 8.41 -6.39
C PHE A 157 12.37 8.51 -5.18
N GLY A 158 12.64 7.39 -4.50
CA GLY A 158 13.46 7.40 -3.30
C GLY A 158 13.43 6.06 -2.54
N HIS A 159 13.20 6.13 -1.24
CA HIS A 159 13.25 5.01 -0.30
C HIS A 159 12.50 3.78 -0.80
N ALA A 160 13.25 2.71 -1.09
CA ALA A 160 12.71 1.41 -1.46
C ALA A 160 13.36 0.30 -0.64
N GLY A 161 12.59 -0.72 -0.30
CA GLY A 161 13.01 -1.81 0.56
C GLY A 161 11.88 -2.30 1.46
N TRP A 162 12.24 -3.07 2.48
CA TRP A 162 11.24 -3.73 3.31
C TRP A 162 11.81 -4.19 4.66
N ARG A 163 10.93 -4.41 5.63
CA ARG A 163 11.27 -4.99 6.93
C ARG A 163 10.01 -5.50 7.65
N TRP A 164 10.21 -6.34 8.65
CA TRP A 164 9.16 -6.68 9.60
C TRP A 164 9.16 -5.70 10.77
N LEU A 165 8.02 -5.09 11.06
CA LEU A 165 7.82 -4.24 12.23
C LEU A 165 6.84 -4.91 13.20
N GLY A 166 7.26 -5.10 14.44
CA GLY A 166 6.40 -5.59 15.54
C GLY A 166 6.04 -4.48 16.52
N ALA A 167 4.90 -4.63 17.19
CA ALA A 167 4.52 -3.78 18.31
C ALA A 167 5.61 -3.76 19.39
N GLY A 168 5.99 -2.56 19.85
CA GLY A 168 7.01 -2.36 20.89
C GLY A 168 8.46 -2.48 20.43
N GLN A 169 8.73 -2.72 19.15
CA GLN A 169 10.10 -2.65 18.62
C GLN A 169 10.52 -1.20 18.39
N ASP A 170 11.78 -0.88 18.75
CA ASP A 170 12.39 0.37 18.31
C ASP A 170 12.69 0.28 16.81
N VAL A 171 11.92 1.02 16.03
CA VAL A 171 12.02 1.12 14.57
C VAL A 171 13.45 1.43 14.10
N ALA A 172 14.22 2.20 14.88
CA ALA A 172 15.60 2.54 14.54
C ALA A 172 16.55 1.33 14.59
N THR A 173 16.17 0.27 15.31
CA THR A 173 16.97 -0.96 15.46
C THR A 173 16.60 -2.05 14.47
N VAL A 174 15.46 -1.93 13.80
CA VAL A 174 14.99 -2.92 12.83
C VAL A 174 15.65 -2.64 11.46
N PRO A 175 16.50 -3.56 10.94
CA PRO A 175 17.24 -3.32 9.72
C PRO A 175 16.32 -3.19 8.51
N TRP A 176 16.63 -2.22 7.65
CA TRP A 176 15.98 -2.02 6.37
C TRP A 176 16.61 -2.91 5.30
N ASN A 177 15.84 -3.84 4.74
CA ASN A 177 16.32 -4.68 3.65
C ASN A 177 16.27 -3.89 2.34
N PRO A 178 17.31 -3.96 1.49
CA PRO A 178 17.39 -3.18 0.26
C PRO A 178 16.36 -3.64 -0.79
N SER A 179 16.11 -2.79 -1.79
CA SER A 179 15.17 -3.04 -2.88
C SER A 179 15.66 -4.05 -3.93
N GLY A 180 16.97 -4.33 -3.98
CA GLY A 180 17.56 -5.29 -4.93
C GLY A 180 17.00 -6.70 -4.75
N GLY A 181 16.31 -7.21 -5.76
CA GLY A 181 15.66 -8.54 -5.70
C GLY A 181 14.46 -8.61 -4.74
N MET A 182 13.96 -7.49 -4.23
CA MET A 182 12.96 -7.44 -3.15
C MET A 182 11.70 -8.25 -3.46
N LYS A 183 11.25 -8.24 -4.72
CA LYS A 183 10.02 -8.95 -5.13
C LYS A 183 10.12 -10.44 -4.86
N ALA A 184 11.22 -11.07 -5.27
CA ALA A 184 11.44 -12.49 -5.05
C ALA A 184 11.74 -12.79 -3.58
N ALA A 185 12.55 -11.96 -2.93
CA ALA A 185 12.92 -12.12 -1.52
C ALA A 185 11.69 -12.11 -0.59
N MET A 186 10.76 -11.17 -0.79
CA MET A 186 9.55 -11.10 0.05
C MET A 186 8.59 -12.27 -0.18
N LEU A 187 8.42 -12.72 -1.42
CA LEU A 187 7.59 -13.89 -1.70
C LEU A 187 8.20 -15.13 -1.02
N GLN A 188 9.52 -15.30 -1.11
CA GLN A 188 10.24 -16.38 -0.45
C GLN A 188 10.14 -16.29 1.09
N GLU A 189 10.33 -15.10 1.68
CA GLU A 189 10.21 -14.88 3.12
C GLU A 189 8.82 -15.30 3.62
N LEU A 190 7.75 -14.89 2.92
CA LEU A 190 6.39 -15.30 3.29
C LEU A 190 6.16 -16.80 3.08
N ASP A 191 6.67 -17.40 2.01
CA ASP A 191 6.59 -18.84 1.78
C ASP A 191 7.32 -19.62 2.88
N ASP A 192 8.43 -19.10 3.41
CA ASP A 192 9.16 -19.66 4.55
C ASP A 192 8.41 -19.49 5.88
N VAL A 193 7.74 -18.35 6.08
CA VAL A 193 6.86 -18.10 7.25
C VAL A 193 5.66 -19.04 7.24
N ILE A 194 5.00 -19.19 6.10
CA ILE A 194 3.85 -20.10 5.91
C ILE A 194 4.27 -21.54 6.19
N ALA A 195 5.41 -21.96 5.65
CA ALA A 195 5.95 -23.31 5.85
C ALA A 195 6.55 -23.53 7.26
N GLY A 196 6.68 -22.49 8.08
CA GLY A 196 7.31 -22.56 9.41
C GLY A 196 8.83 -22.75 9.37
N ARG A 197 9.48 -22.54 8.21
CA ARG A 197 10.95 -22.48 8.09
C ARG A 197 11.51 -21.17 8.65
N ARG A 198 10.69 -20.13 8.68
CA ARG A 198 10.96 -18.84 9.30
C ARG A 198 9.95 -18.61 10.41
N LEU A 199 10.44 -18.32 11.62
CA LEU A 199 9.59 -17.92 12.74
C LEU A 199 9.72 -16.41 12.94
N LEU A 200 8.58 -15.74 12.96
CA LEU A 200 8.50 -14.34 13.33
C LEU A 200 8.31 -14.27 14.84
N LEU A 201 9.30 -13.69 15.53
CA LEU A 201 9.27 -13.52 16.98
C LEU A 201 8.91 -12.06 17.28
N THR A 202 7.91 -11.86 18.13
CA THR A 202 7.70 -10.56 18.78
C THR A 202 8.85 -10.30 19.74
N ALA A 203 9.30 -9.05 19.83
CA ALA A 203 10.16 -8.66 20.94
C ALA A 203 9.41 -8.97 22.25
N VAL A 204 10.06 -9.69 23.16
CA VAL A 204 9.55 -9.86 24.52
C VAL A 204 9.72 -8.49 25.18
N ALA A 205 8.60 -7.86 25.53
CA ALA A 205 8.58 -6.62 26.31
C ALA A 205 9.15 -6.83 27.72
#